data_AF-A0A7Y2ZUX5-F1
#
_entry.id   AF-A0A7Y2ZUX5-F1
#
_cell.length_a   1.000
_cell.length_b   1.000
_cell.length_c   1.000
_cell.angle_alpha   90.00
_cell.angle_beta   90.00
_cell.angle_gamma   90.00
#
_symmetry.space_group_name_H-M   'P 1'
#
loop_
_entity.id
_entity.type
_entity.pdbx_description
1 polymer ?
#
loop_
_entity_poly.entity_id
_entity_poly.type
_entity_poly.pdbx_seq_one_letter_code
_entity_poly.pdbx_strand_id
1 'polypeptide(L)' 'CVQCDKLEQELMDVMTEFEFLADIEHVRDIKEIKKYAVLGLPALIINGKIKSMGRVPPKNKLIEWLKEAQEEI' A
#
# COMPACT_ATOMS: atom_id res chain seq x y z
N CYS A 1 -11.11 8.00 -4.65
CA CYS A 1 -11.78 8.19 -3.34
C CYS A 1 -10.82 8.98 -2.48
N VAL A 2 -11.24 10.05 -1.80
CA VAL A 2 -10.32 11.00 -1.13
C VAL A 2 -9.30 10.30 -0.21
N GLN A 3 -9.70 9.24 0.49
CA GLN A 3 -8.78 8.44 1.32
C GLN A 3 -7.81 7.57 0.50
N CYS A 4 -8.23 7.01 -0.64
CA CYS A 4 -7.36 6.25 -1.54
C CYS A 4 -6.37 7.15 -2.27
N ASP A 5 -6.82 8.30 -2.77
CA ASP A 5 -5.95 9.30 -3.42
C ASP A 5 -4.93 9.87 -2.43
N LYS A 6 -5.32 10.10 -1.17
CA LYS A 6 -4.39 10.54 -0.13
C LYS A 6 -3.37 9.47 0.24
N LEU A 7 -3.80 8.21 0.34
CA LEU A 7 -2.92 7.08 0.62
C LEU A 7 -1.88 6.88 -0.51
N GLU A 8 -2.32 6.98 -1.76
CA GLU A 8 -1.45 6.91 -2.95
C GLU A 8 -0.42 8.04 -2.95
N GLN A 9 -0.84 9.29 -2.72
CA GLN A 9 0.10 10.41 -2.60
C GLN A 9 1.12 10.18 -1.49
N GLU A 10 0.70 9.76 -0.30
CA GLU A 10 1.64 9.50 0.80
C GLU A 10 2.61 8.36 0.48
N LEU A 11 2.15 7.30 -0.20
CA LEU A 11 3.02 6.22 -0.68
C LEU A 11 4.02 6.72 -1.72
N MET A 12 3.58 7.49 -2.70
CA MET A 12 4.44 8.02 -3.76
C MET A 12 5.48 9.00 -3.22
N ASP A 13 5.09 9.84 -2.26
CA ASP A 13 5.97 10.78 -1.55
C ASP A 13 7.04 10.04 -0.76
N VAL A 14 6.66 9.02 0.02
CA VAL A 14 7.61 8.17 0.77
C VAL A 14 8.52 7.38 -0.18
N MET A 15 7.99 6.81 -1.26
CA MET A 15 8.83 6.08 -2.21
C MET A 15 9.84 7.01 -2.90
N THR A 16 9.44 8.24 -3.20
CA THR A 16 10.34 9.24 -3.81
C THR A 16 11.37 9.75 -2.82
N GLU A 17 10.96 10.03 -1.57
CA GLU A 17 11.83 10.55 -0.51
C GLU A 17 12.92 9.55 -0.10
N PHE A 18 12.58 8.26 -0.09
CA PHE A 18 13.48 7.18 0.32
C PHE A 18 14.05 6.38 -0.87
N GLU A 19 13.79 6.81 -2.11
CA GLU A 19 14.19 6.13 -3.35
C GLU A 19 13.87 4.63 -3.35
N PHE A 20 12.71 4.27 -2.78
CA PHE A 20 12.28 2.87 -2.75
C PHE A 20 11.92 2.40 -4.16
N LEU A 21 12.60 1.36 -4.62
CA LEU A 21 12.24 0.64 -5.85
C LEU A 21 11.03 -0.27 -5.58
N ALA A 22 9.84 0.30 -5.60
CA ALA A 22 8.59 -0.43 -5.46
C ALA A 22 7.56 0.04 -6.49
N ASP A 23 6.75 -0.89 -6.97
CA ASP A 23 5.69 -0.61 -7.94
C ASP A 23 4.39 -0.30 -7.18
N ILE A 24 3.80 0.87 -7.44
CA ILE A 24 2.50 1.26 -6.86
C ILE A 24 1.41 0.94 -7.87
N GLU A 25 0.62 -0.09 -7.58
CA GLU A 25 -0.57 -0.43 -8.35
C GLU A 25 -1.84 0.06 -7.62
N HIS A 26 -2.48 1.11 -8.14
CA HIS A 26 -3.73 1.62 -7.59
C HIS A 26 -4.93 0.86 -8.16
N VAL A 27 -5.31 -0.20 -7.47
CA VAL A 27 -6.51 -0.97 -7.82
C VAL A 27 -7.77 -0.28 -7.31
N ARG A 28 -8.50 0.39 -8.20
CA ARG A 28 -9.81 1.01 -7.91
C ARG A 28 -11.00 0.10 -8.23
N ASP A 29 -10.75 -1.00 -8.95
CA ASP A 29 -11.78 -1.92 -9.41
C ASP A 29 -12.16 -2.94 -8.34
N ILE A 30 -13.42 -2.92 -7.91
CA ILE A 30 -13.98 -3.87 -6.92
C ILE A 30 -13.81 -5.33 -7.39
N LYS A 31 -13.85 -5.56 -8.70
CA LYS A 31 -13.65 -6.89 -9.31
C LYS A 31 -12.21 -7.38 -9.13
N GLU A 32 -11.23 -6.52 -9.36
CA GLU A 32 -9.81 -6.82 -9.18
C GLU A 32 -9.51 -7.07 -7.69
N ILE A 33 -10.05 -6.21 -6.82
CA ILE A 33 -9.90 -6.34 -5.36
C ILE A 33 -10.41 -7.69 -4.85
N LYS A 34 -11.55 -8.17 -5.36
CA LYS A 34 -12.08 -9.49 -5.00
C LYS A 34 -11.12 -10.65 -5.32
N LYS A 35 -10.27 -10.52 -6.36
CA LYS A 35 -9.27 -11.53 -6.70
C LYS A 35 -8.18 -11.64 -5.64
N TYR A 36 -7.85 -10.54 -4.97
CA TYR A 36 -6.86 -10.51 -3.91
C TYR A 36 -7.36 -11.07 -2.56
N ALA A 37 -8.60 -11.60 -2.51
CA ALA A 37 -9.21 -12.20 -1.32
C ALA A 37 -9.16 -11.32 -0.05
N VAL A 38 -9.12 -9.99 -0.23
CA VAL A 38 -9.11 -9.06 0.89
C VAL A 38 -10.51 -8.94 1.48
N LEU A 39 -10.61 -9.15 2.79
CA LEU A 39 -11.88 -9.14 3.54
C LEU A 39 -12.42 -7.72 3.78
N GLY A 40 -11.59 -6.70 3.56
CA GLY A 40 -11.97 -5.30 3.76
C GLY A 40 -11.07 -4.33 3.01
N LEU A 41 -11.67 -3.30 2.45
CA LEU A 41 -10.99 -2.19 1.80
C LEU A 41 -10.94 -0.95 2.72
N PRO A 42 -9.90 -0.12 2.62
CA PRO A 42 -8.72 -0.28 1.76
C PRO A 42 -7.79 -1.40 2.26
N ALA A 43 -7.10 -2.04 1.32
CA ALA A 43 -6.10 -3.06 1.60
C ALA A 43 -4.76 -2.63 1.02
N LEU A 44 -3.68 -2.93 1.75
CA LEU A 44 -2.31 -2.65 1.31
C LEU A 44 -1.54 -3.96 1.26
N ILE A 45 -0.97 -4.23 0.10
CA ILE A 45 -0.18 -5.42 -0.19
C ILE A 45 1.21 -4.94 -0.59
N ILE A 46 2.24 -5.45 0.06
CA ILE A 46 3.64 -5.13 -0.22
C ILE A 46 4.38 -6.45 -0.41
N ASN A 47 5.11 -6.61 -1.51
CA ASN A 47 5.78 -7.87 -1.90
C ASN A 47 4.84 -9.10 -1.85
N GLY A 48 3.58 -8.94 -2.25
CA GLY A 48 2.58 -10.01 -2.23
C GLY A 48 2.08 -10.40 -0.82
N LYS A 49 2.58 -9.75 0.24
CA LYS A 49 2.09 -9.93 1.62
C LYS A 49 1.05 -8.85 1.93
N ILE A 50 -0.12 -9.28 2.38
CA ILE A 50 -1.16 -8.38 2.89
C ILE A 50 -0.66 -7.77 4.22
N LYS A 51 -0.34 -6.47 4.21
CA LYS A 51 0.09 -5.73 5.42
C LYS A 51 -1.09 -5.05 6.11
N SER A 52 -2.13 -4.66 5.37
CA SER A 52 -3.33 -4.05 5.93
C SER A 52 -4.58 -4.44 5.18
N MET A 53 -5.70 -4.60 5.89
CA MET A 53 -7.05 -4.78 5.34
C MET A 53 -8.07 -4.05 6.20
N GLY A 54 -9.03 -3.37 5.57
CA GLY A 54 -10.18 -2.77 6.23
C GLY A 54 -9.91 -1.48 7.02
N ARG A 55 -8.70 -0.92 6.96
CA ARG A 55 -8.35 0.37 7.57
C ARG A 55 -7.32 1.11 6.72
N VAL A 56 -7.42 2.44 6.67
CA VAL A 56 -6.38 3.30 6.10
C VAL A 56 -5.21 3.33 7.09
N PRO A 57 -4.03 2.81 6.73
CA PRO A 57 -2.85 2.91 7.58
C PRO A 57 -2.33 4.35 7.62
N PRO A 58 -1.72 4.80 8.74
CA PRO A 58 -1.05 6.09 8.81
C PRO A 58 0.27 6.09 8.02
N LYS A 59 0.73 7.26 7.56
CA LYS A 59 2.02 7.43 6.84
C LYS A 59 3.20 6.73 7.52
N ASN A 60 3.29 6.81 8.85
CA ASN A 60 4.36 6.14 9.62
C ASN A 60 4.39 4.63 9.41
N LYS A 61 3.22 3.97 9.33
CA LYS A 61 3.14 2.52 9.09
C LYS A 61 3.53 2.16 7.67
N LEU A 62 3.21 3.01 6.69
CA LEU A 62 3.65 2.83 5.30
C LEU A 62 5.17 2.84 5.21
N ILE A 63 5.82 3.82 5.86
CA ILE A 63 7.28 3.91 5.92
C ILE A 63 7.88 2.67 6.57
N GLU A 64 7.34 2.21 7.71
CA GLU A 64 7.78 0.98 8.36
C GLU A 64 7.71 -0.22 7.42
N TRP A 65 6.57 -0.41 6.75
CA TRP A 65 6.40 -1.56 5.85
C TRP A 65 7.26 -1.49 4.59
N LEU A 66 7.50 -0.30 4.05
CA LEU A 66 8.40 -0.10 2.92
C LEU A 66 9.86 -0.37 3.32
N LYS A 67 10.27 0.03 4.52
CA LYS A 67 11.58 -0.31 5.08
C LYS A 67 11.73 -1.81 5.31
N GLU A 68 10.75 -2.44 5.96
CA GLU A 68 10.73 -3.90 6.14
C GLU A 68 10.84 -4.63 4.79
N ALA A 69 10.16 -4.12 3.75
CA ALA A 69 10.18 -4.71 2.42
C ALA A 69 11.51 -4.55 1.69
N GLN A 70 12.31 -3.52 2.01
CA GLN A 70 13.68 -3.37 1.51
C GLN A 70 14.69 -4.21 2.31
N GLU A 71 14.49 -4.36 3.63
CA GLU A 71 15.38 -5.16 4.48
C GLU A 71 15.22 -6.67 4.29
N GLU A 72 14.09 -7.15 3.73
CA GLU A 72 13.88 -8.56 3.36
C GLU A 72 14.62 -8.98 2.05
N ILE A 73 15.52 -8.16 1.49
CA ILE A 73 16.33 -8.45 0.28
C ILE A 73 17.73 -8.96 0.63
#